data_AF-A0A8T7DK59-F1
#
_entry.id   AF-A0A8T7DK59-F1
#
_cell.length_a   1.000
_cell.length_b   1.000
_cell.length_c   1.000
_cell.angle_alpha   90.00
_cell.angle_beta   90.00
_cell.angle_gamma   90.00
#
_symmetry.space_group_name_H-M   'P 1'
#
loop_
_entity.id
_entity.type
_entity.pdbx_description
1 polymer ?
#
loop_
_entity_poly.entity_id
_entity_poly.type
_entity_poly.pdbx_seq_one_letter_code
_entity_poly.pdbx_strand_id
1 'polypeptide(L)'
;MTTSLVSNFKRNYQTHLKHLRLKGLQPKTIEAYSRAFRQIGRYFDHQIDDLSKPQLTNYFTDPLDSHSWSAVKLDLYGLKFYYTHVLHKPWVNVDLIKPPKVQRL
;
A
#
# COMPACT_ATOMS: atom_id res chain seq x y z
N MET A 1 -24.30 4.86 5.43
CA MET A 1 -23.64 4.00 4.42
C MET A 1 -22.14 3.77 4.71
N THR A 2 -21.50 4.59 5.54
CA THR A 2 -20.07 4.48 5.94
C THR A 2 -19.72 3.19 6.69
N THR A 3 -20.67 2.60 7.42
CA THR A 3 -20.48 1.36 8.20
C THR A 3 -20.10 0.15 7.33
N SER A 4 -20.61 0.10 6.08
CA SER A 4 -20.30 -0.99 5.15
C SER A 4 -18.87 -0.91 4.63
N LEU A 5 -18.36 0.30 4.38
CA LEU A 5 -17.00 0.53 3.90
C LEU A 5 -15.96 0.15 4.96
N VAL A 6 -16.17 0.59 6.21
CA VAL A 6 -15.30 0.25 7.33
C VAL A 6 -15.29 -1.27 7.59
N SER A 7 -16.44 -1.93 7.43
CA SER A 7 -16.56 -3.38 7.57
C SER A 7 -15.79 -4.13 6.48
N ASN A 8 -15.89 -3.68 5.23
CA ASN A 8 -15.14 -4.25 4.10
C ASN A 8 -13.64 -4.04 4.27
N PHE A 9 -13.20 -2.84 4.65
CA PHE A 9 -11.79 -2.56 4.92
C PHE A 9 -11.22 -3.45 6.02
N LYS A 10 -11.95 -3.63 7.12
CA LYS A 10 -11.54 -4.54 8.21
C LYS A 10 -11.42 -5.99 7.73
N ARG A 11 -12.38 -6.47 6.92
CA ARG A 11 -12.33 -7.82 6.33
C ARG A 11 -11.10 -7.96 5.42
N ASN A 12 -10.90 -7.01 4.52
CA ASN A 12 -9.78 -6.99 3.58
C ASN A 12 -8.43 -6.91 4.30
N TYR A 13 -8.35 -6.15 5.39
CA TYR A 13 -7.17 -6.11 6.26
C TYR A 13 -6.85 -7.48 6.88
N GLN A 14 -7.86 -8.20 7.39
CA GLN A 14 -7.65 -9.54 7.93
C GLN A 14 -7.20 -10.52 6.85
N THR A 15 -7.79 -10.46 5.67
CA THR A 15 -7.37 -11.27 4.51
C THR A 15 -5.93 -10.95 4.10
N HIS A 16 -5.57 -9.65 4.05
CA HIS A 16 -4.22 -9.20 3.78
C HIS A 16 -3.19 -9.81 4.76
N LEU A 17 -3.46 -9.74 6.08
CA LEU A 17 -2.60 -10.35 7.10
C LEU A 17 -2.41 -11.86 6.90
N LYS A 18 -3.48 -12.58 6.54
CA LYS A 18 -3.41 -14.02 6.25
C LYS A 18 -2.53 -14.29 5.04
N HIS A 19 -2.68 -13.56 3.95
CA HIS A 19 -1.84 -13.73 2.77
C HIS A 19 -0.37 -13.42 3.05
N LEU A 20 -0.07 -12.35 3.80
CA LEU A 20 1.31 -12.03 4.18
C LEU A 20 1.98 -13.19 4.93
N ARG A 21 1.26 -13.82 5.88
CA ARG A 21 1.73 -14.99 6.63
C ARG A 21 1.87 -16.23 5.76
N LEU A 22 0.86 -16.54 4.95
CA LEU A 22 0.86 -17.72 4.07
C LEU A 22 1.96 -17.66 3.00
N LYS A 23 2.39 -16.46 2.61
CA LYS A 23 3.52 -16.25 1.70
C LYS A 23 4.89 -16.40 2.38
N GLY A 24 4.95 -16.66 3.68
CA GLY A 24 6.20 -16.88 4.41
C GLY A 24 7.07 -15.62 4.52
N LEU A 25 6.47 -14.43 4.51
CA LEU A 25 7.23 -13.18 4.62
C LEU A 25 7.83 -13.02 6.03
N GLN A 26 9.00 -12.38 6.12
CA GLN A 26 9.64 -12.10 7.40
C GLN A 26 8.75 -11.22 8.29
N PRO A 27 8.78 -11.38 9.63
CA PRO A 27 7.93 -10.60 10.54
C PRO A 27 7.99 -9.09 10.31
N LYS A 28 9.20 -8.53 10.13
CA LYS A 28 9.39 -7.10 9.83
C LYS A 28 8.71 -6.65 8.54
N THR A 29 8.64 -7.53 7.53
CA THR A 29 7.97 -7.26 6.26
C THR A 29 6.47 -7.31 6.43
N ILE A 30 5.96 -8.27 7.20
CA ILE A 30 4.54 -8.35 7.56
C ILE A 30 4.12 -7.07 8.28
N GLU A 31 4.88 -6.62 9.27
CA GLU A 31 4.63 -5.38 10.01
C GLU A 31 4.61 -4.15 9.11
N ALA A 32 5.63 -4.03 8.24
CA ALA A 32 5.72 -2.92 7.29
C ALA A 32 4.54 -2.87 6.33
N TYR A 33 4.18 -3.99 5.69
CA TYR A 33 3.07 -4.02 4.72
C TYR A 33 1.72 -3.84 5.41
N SER A 34 1.56 -4.37 6.63
CA SER A 34 0.36 -4.14 7.44
C SER A 34 0.22 -2.67 7.85
N ARG A 35 1.34 -2.00 8.18
CA ARG A 35 1.37 -0.57 8.49
C ARG A 35 0.98 0.25 7.26
N ALA A 36 1.58 -0.05 6.11
CA ALA A 36 1.27 0.58 4.83
C ALA A 36 -0.23 0.53 4.53
N PHE A 37 -0.84 -0.66 4.64
CA PHE A 37 -2.27 -0.85 4.42
C PHE A 37 -3.13 0.09 5.30
N ARG A 38 -2.80 0.19 6.60
CA ARG A 38 -3.54 1.06 7.53
C ARG A 38 -3.32 2.55 7.23
N GLN A 39 -2.10 2.93 6.87
CA GLN A 39 -1.76 4.33 6.59
C GLN A 39 -2.49 4.83 5.33
N ILE A 40 -2.42 4.06 4.24
CA ILE A 40 -3.12 4.35 2.99
C ILE A 40 -4.63 4.33 3.22
N GLY A 41 -5.12 3.37 4.01
CA GLY A 41 -6.52 3.31 4.44
C GLY A 41 -6.99 4.58 5.13
N ARG A 42 -6.21 5.15 6.05
CA ARG A 42 -6.56 6.41 6.73
C ARG A 42 -6.58 7.60 5.77
N TYR A 43 -5.65 7.64 4.81
CA TYR A 43 -5.58 8.75 3.84
C TYR A 43 -6.78 8.76 2.88
N PHE A 44 -7.28 7.59 2.49
CA PHE A 44 -8.38 7.45 1.54
C PHE A 44 -9.72 7.06 2.18
N ASP A 45 -9.93 7.37 3.46
CA ASP A 45 -11.17 7.04 4.20
C ASP A 45 -11.62 5.58 4.04
N HIS A 46 -10.64 4.68 4.04
CA HIS A 46 -10.76 3.23 3.87
C HIS A 46 -11.21 2.76 2.47
N GLN A 47 -11.26 3.65 1.49
CA GLN A 47 -11.63 3.36 0.09
C GLN A 47 -10.39 3.14 -0.78
N ILE A 48 -9.70 2.01 -0.55
CA ILE A 48 -8.41 1.71 -1.22
C ILE A 48 -8.52 0.65 -2.32
N ASP A 49 -9.74 0.19 -2.62
CA ASP A 49 -9.99 -0.96 -3.50
C ASP A 49 -9.92 -0.59 -5.00
N ASP A 50 -10.02 0.70 -5.31
CA ASP A 50 -10.07 1.21 -6.68
C ASP A 50 -9.42 2.60 -6.80
N LEU A 51 -8.16 2.69 -6.39
CA LEU A 51 -7.39 3.93 -6.45
C LEU A 51 -6.95 4.20 -7.90
N SER A 52 -7.30 5.39 -8.37
CA SER A 52 -6.87 5.89 -9.68
C SER A 52 -5.37 6.25 -9.69
N LYS A 53 -4.77 6.29 -10.88
CA LYS A 53 -3.38 6.72 -11.05
C LYS A 53 -3.10 8.10 -10.43
N PRO A 54 -3.94 9.14 -10.63
CA PRO A 54 -3.74 10.45 -9.99
C PRO A 54 -3.79 10.39 -8.46
N GLN A 55 -4.71 9.62 -7.87
CA GLN A 55 -4.77 9.44 -6.41
C GLN A 55 -3.49 8.81 -5.87
N LEU A 56 -2.96 7.81 -6.56
CA LEU A 56 -1.69 7.18 -6.20
C LEU A 56 -0.52 8.15 -6.37
N THR A 57 -0.49 8.96 -7.44
CA THR A 57 0.54 10.01 -7.62
C THR A 57 0.55 10.96 -6.44
N ASN A 58 -0.60 11.53 -6.10
CA ASN A 58 -0.69 12.49 -4.99
C ASN A 58 -0.25 11.85 -3.67
N TYR A 59 -0.78 10.68 -3.34
CA TYR A 59 -0.43 9.97 -2.11
C TYR A 59 1.06 9.64 -1.99
N PHE A 60 1.73 9.27 -3.09
CA PHE A 60 3.17 8.94 -3.04
C PHE A 60 4.08 10.14 -3.26
N THR A 61 3.56 11.30 -3.67
CA THR A 61 4.30 12.57 -3.78
C THR A 61 4.27 13.35 -2.46
N ASP A 62 3.13 13.45 -1.79
CA ASP A 62 2.99 14.18 -0.51
C ASP A 62 4.03 13.76 0.57
N PRO A 63 4.39 12.47 0.72
CA PRO A 63 5.35 12.04 1.74
C PRO A 63 6.80 12.24 1.34
N LEU A 64 7.13 12.61 0.09
CA LEU A 64 8.54 12.70 -0.36
C LEU A 64 9.33 13.79 0.37
N ASP A 65 8.65 14.84 0.84
CA ASP A 65 9.29 15.94 1.57
C ASP A 65 9.44 15.64 3.07
N SER A 66 8.74 14.62 3.60
CA SER A 66 8.65 14.35 5.04
C SER A 66 9.07 12.94 5.47
N HIS A 67 9.15 11.99 4.54
CA HIS A 67 9.45 10.58 4.79
C HIS A 67 10.65 10.10 3.99
N SER A 68 11.34 9.07 4.50
CA SER A 68 12.39 8.42 3.74
C SER A 68 11.84 7.68 2.51
N TRP A 69 12.62 7.65 1.43
CA TRP A 69 12.33 6.83 0.24
C TRP A 69 12.05 5.36 0.56
N SER A 70 12.69 4.81 1.60
CA SER A 70 12.43 3.44 2.06
C SER A 70 11.01 3.28 2.62
N ALA A 71 10.50 4.26 3.37
CA ALA A 71 9.11 4.24 3.86
C ALA A 71 8.10 4.30 2.71
N VAL A 72 8.33 5.19 1.74
CA VAL A 72 7.48 5.32 0.53
C VAL A 72 7.44 4.01 -0.27
N LYS A 73 8.59 3.34 -0.41
CA LYS A 73 8.66 2.02 -1.07
C LYS A 73 7.91 0.93 -0.31
N LEU A 74 7.97 0.92 1.03
CA LEU A 74 7.22 -0.04 1.83
C LEU A 74 5.71 0.16 1.67
N ASP A 75 5.26 1.41 1.61
CA ASP A 75 3.86 1.74 1.34
C ASP A 75 3.42 1.25 -0.04
N LEU A 76 4.21 1.53 -1.08
CA LEU A 76 3.96 1.05 -2.44
C LEU A 76 3.84 -0.47 -2.47
N TYR A 77 4.79 -1.20 -1.88
CA TYR A 77 4.79 -2.65 -1.94
C TYR A 77 3.68 -3.29 -1.10
N GLY A 78 3.33 -2.71 0.04
CA GLY A 78 2.18 -3.14 0.83
C GLY A 78 0.88 -3.00 0.03
N LEU A 79 0.70 -1.87 -0.67
CA LEU A 79 -0.46 -1.64 -1.52
C LEU A 79 -0.49 -2.57 -2.74
N LYS A 80 0.65 -2.74 -3.42
CA LYS A 80 0.77 -3.68 -4.54
C LYS A 80 0.44 -5.11 -4.12
N PHE A 81 0.93 -5.54 -2.96
CA PHE A 81 0.63 -6.86 -2.41
C PHE A 81 -0.88 -7.02 -2.18
N TYR A 82 -1.52 -5.99 -1.61
CA TYR A 82 -2.97 -5.99 -1.39
C TYR A 82 -3.76 -6.16 -2.69
N TYR A 83 -3.48 -5.36 -3.72
CA TYR A 83 -4.15 -5.44 -5.01
C TYR A 83 -3.99 -6.82 -5.65
N THR A 84 -2.78 -7.37 -5.58
CA THR A 84 -2.45 -8.64 -6.23
C THR A 84 -3.08 -9.83 -5.51
N HIS A 85 -3.06 -9.85 -4.18
CA HIS A 85 -3.37 -11.06 -3.41
C HIS A 85 -4.72 -11.04 -2.69
N VAL A 86 -5.31 -9.86 -2.46
CA VAL A 86 -6.63 -9.75 -1.82
C VAL A 86 -7.70 -9.35 -2.83
N LEU A 87 -7.41 -8.36 -3.69
CA LEU A 87 -8.36 -7.93 -4.71
C LEU A 87 -8.29 -8.76 -6.00
N HIS A 88 -7.19 -9.50 -6.19
CA HIS A 88 -6.90 -10.22 -7.44
C HIS A 88 -6.96 -9.31 -8.68
N LYS A 89 -6.61 -8.03 -8.51
CA LYS A 89 -6.56 -7.05 -9.59
C LYS A 89 -5.13 -6.94 -10.13
N PRO A 90 -4.94 -6.78 -11.46
CA PRO A 90 -3.63 -6.45 -11.99
C PRO A 90 -3.14 -5.12 -11.40
N TRP A 91 -1.87 -5.06 -11.02
CA TRP A 91 -1.28 -3.81 -10.54
C TRP A 91 -1.08 -2.85 -11.71
N VAL A 92 -1.83 -1.74 -11.70
CA VAL A 92 -1.98 -0.85 -12.87
C VAL A 92 -0.80 0.10 -13.06
N ASN A 93 0.05 0.33 -12.05
CA ASN A 93 0.99 1.46 -12.07
C ASN A 93 2.45 1.08 -11.81
N VAL A 94 3.15 0.69 -12.87
CA VAL A 94 4.56 0.27 -12.80
C VAL A 94 5.53 1.48 -12.79
N ASP A 95 5.09 2.67 -13.22
CA ASP A 95 6.00 3.82 -13.43
C ASP A 95 5.94 4.94 -12.38
N LEU A 96 5.13 4.77 -11.32
CA LEU A 96 4.85 5.84 -10.35
C LEU A 96 6.04 6.18 -9.43
N ILE A 97 6.99 5.25 -9.25
CA ILE A 97 8.17 5.45 -8.41
C ILE A 97 9.42 5.14 -9.23
N LYS A 98 9.99 6.15 -9.91
CA LYS A 98 11.40 6.11 -10.29
C LYS A 98 12.21 6.53 -9.06
N PRO A 99 13.05 5.65 -8.47
CA PRO A 99 13.97 6.09 -7.44
C PRO A 99 14.89 7.18 -8.02
N PRO A 100 15.25 8.23 -7.27
CA PRO A 100 16.22 9.20 -7.73
C PRO A 100 17.51 8.46 -8.10
N LYS A 101 18.08 8.78 -9.27
CA LYS A 101 19.38 8.24 -9.68
C LYS A 101 20.40 8.67 -8.64
N VAL A 102 20.79 7.75 -7.75
CA VAL A 102 21.87 7.99 -6.81
C VAL A 102 23.15 8.08 -7.64
N GLN A 103 23.67 9.29 -7.83
CA GLN A 103 25.03 9.48 -8.31
C GLN A 103 25.94 9.05 -7.15
N ARG A 104 26.60 7.90 -7.32
CA ARG A 104 27.71 7.54 -6.43
C ARG A 104 28.87 8.47 -6.77
N LEU A 105 29.35 9.22 -5.77
CA LEU A 105 30.66 9.86 -5.81
C LEU A 105 31.75 8.78 -5.70
#